data_AF-A0A9X2HLL5-F1
#
_entry.id   AF-A0A9X2HLL5-F1
#
_cell.length_a   1.000
_cell.length_b   1.000
_cell.length_c   1.000
_cell.angle_alpha   90.00
_cell.angle_beta   90.00
_cell.angle_gamma   90.00
#
_symmetry.space_group_name_H-M   'P 1'
#
loop_
_entity.id
_entity.type
_entity.pdbx_description
1 polymer ?
#
loop_
_entity_poly.entity_id
_entity_poly.type
_entity_poly.pdbx_seq_one_letter_code
_entity_poly.pdbx_strand_id
1 'polypeptide(L)'
;ASAPARTADPEEDDDARTARAWTEETELLLALRRERAAAPAEAAPPTHVSASLLVGLAEDPEQVRSGLRRPMPRRPAPQARAGTRFHEWVEEHFGSPAMLDLGEALTDPEEGAEPELGRLQEAFRASPWYQRQPWAVEFPLETPVAGFTVRGRIDAVFRNDPAAGGAEWELVDWKTGRVPTGARLEHRAVQLAVYRLGFARLMGVPLEDVGAAFHYVAENRTVRPARIADEGELARLLGLL
;
A
#
# COMPACT_ATOMS: atom_id res chain seq x y z
N ALA A 1 -58.55 -56.53 -14.89
CA ALA A 1 -57.46 -55.76 -14.28
C ALA A 1 -56.81 -54.92 -15.39
N SER A 2 -56.99 -53.60 -15.37
CA SER A 2 -56.32 -52.66 -16.26
C SER A 2 -55.59 -51.67 -15.36
N ALA A 3 -54.26 -51.63 -15.47
CA ALA A 3 -53.41 -50.74 -14.69
C ALA A 3 -53.61 -49.29 -15.16
N PRO A 4 -53.64 -48.28 -14.27
CA PRO A 4 -53.72 -46.90 -14.70
C PRO A 4 -52.38 -46.48 -15.32
N ALA A 5 -52.46 -45.86 -16.48
CA ALA A 5 -51.32 -45.21 -17.14
C ALA A 5 -50.85 -44.04 -16.25
N ARG A 6 -49.54 -44.01 -15.93
CA ARG A 6 -48.90 -42.84 -15.33
C ARG A 6 -48.89 -41.73 -16.37
N THR A 7 -49.80 -40.77 -16.23
CA THR A 7 -49.70 -39.48 -16.91
C THR A 7 -48.56 -38.73 -16.23
N ALA A 8 -47.46 -38.49 -16.94
CA ALA A 8 -46.38 -37.64 -16.46
C ALA A 8 -46.93 -36.22 -16.24
N ASP A 9 -46.61 -35.63 -15.09
CA ASP A 9 -47.08 -34.32 -14.69
C ASP A 9 -46.36 -33.25 -15.54
N PRO A 10 -47.08 -32.39 -16.30
CA PRO A 10 -46.46 -31.36 -17.12
C PRO A 10 -45.59 -30.37 -16.33
N GLU A 11 -45.83 -30.21 -15.03
CA GLU A 11 -44.99 -29.40 -14.13
C GLU A 11 -43.63 -30.07 -13.84
N GLU A 12 -43.59 -31.40 -13.61
CA GLU A 12 -42.33 -32.16 -13.42
C GLU A 12 -41.45 -32.11 -14.69
N ASP A 13 -42.09 -32.10 -15.87
CA ASP A 13 -41.43 -32.02 -17.16
C ASP A 13 -40.86 -30.61 -17.45
N ASP A 14 -41.49 -29.55 -16.89
CA ASP A 14 -41.01 -28.17 -17.02
C ASP A 14 -39.85 -27.85 -16.07
N ASP A 15 -39.92 -28.37 -14.85
CA ASP A 15 -38.82 -28.33 -13.88
C ASP A 15 -37.58 -29.08 -14.41
N ALA A 16 -37.80 -30.25 -15.01
CA ALA A 16 -36.72 -31.03 -15.63
C ALA A 16 -36.07 -30.32 -16.84
N ARG A 17 -36.85 -29.62 -17.65
CA ARG A 17 -36.32 -28.79 -18.76
C ARG A 17 -35.54 -27.60 -18.24
N THR A 18 -36.08 -26.93 -17.23
CA THR A 18 -35.44 -25.77 -16.59
C THR A 18 -34.10 -26.18 -15.98
N ALA A 19 -34.06 -27.26 -15.20
CA ALA A 19 -32.84 -27.78 -14.59
C ALA A 19 -31.74 -28.13 -15.62
N ARG A 20 -32.12 -28.66 -16.79
CA ARG A 20 -31.18 -28.93 -17.89
C ARG A 20 -30.63 -27.65 -18.49
N ALA A 21 -31.47 -26.64 -18.74
CA ALA A 21 -31.04 -25.35 -19.24
C ALA A 21 -30.04 -24.66 -18.29
N TRP A 22 -30.30 -24.68 -16.98
CA TRP A 22 -29.37 -24.16 -15.96
C TRP A 22 -28.04 -24.92 -15.94
N THR A 23 -28.06 -26.24 -16.16
CA THR A 23 -26.85 -27.06 -16.20
C THR A 23 -26.01 -26.74 -17.43
N GLU A 24 -26.65 -26.62 -18.59
CA GLU A 24 -25.99 -26.26 -19.86
C GLU A 24 -25.38 -24.84 -19.81
N GLU A 25 -26.11 -23.87 -19.25
CA GLU A 25 -25.61 -22.52 -19.05
C GLU A 25 -24.43 -22.50 -18.06
N THR A 26 -24.52 -23.27 -16.98
CA THR A 26 -23.42 -23.39 -16.00
C THR A 26 -22.16 -24.00 -16.63
N GLU A 27 -22.30 -25.08 -17.41
CA GLU A 27 -21.19 -25.70 -18.11
C GLU A 27 -20.58 -24.76 -19.16
N LEU A 28 -21.41 -24.00 -19.88
CA LEU A 28 -20.95 -22.99 -20.83
C LEU A 28 -20.14 -21.89 -20.12
N LEU A 29 -20.64 -21.37 -19.00
CA LEU A 29 -19.94 -20.35 -18.20
C LEU A 29 -18.64 -20.88 -17.60
N LEU A 30 -18.60 -22.14 -17.17
CA LEU A 30 -17.38 -22.79 -16.69
C LEU A 30 -16.36 -23.00 -17.81
N ALA A 31 -16.81 -23.38 -19.01
CA ALA A 31 -15.95 -23.53 -20.19
C ALA A 31 -15.36 -22.18 -20.62
N LEU A 32 -16.17 -21.13 -20.75
CA LEU A 32 -15.73 -19.77 -21.05
C LEU A 32 -14.72 -19.25 -20.01
N ARG A 33 -14.93 -19.57 -18.73
CA ARG A 33 -13.98 -19.23 -17.65
C ARG A 33 -12.66 -19.98 -17.79
N ARG A 34 -12.67 -21.27 -18.13
CA ARG A 34 -11.46 -22.07 -18.36
C ARG A 34 -10.68 -21.52 -19.56
N GLU A 35 -11.35 -21.18 -20.65
CA GLU A 35 -10.73 -20.55 -21.82
C GLU A 35 -10.09 -19.20 -21.48
N ARG A 36 -10.81 -18.35 -20.74
CA ARG A 36 -10.28 -17.04 -20.30
C ARG A 36 -9.13 -17.16 -19.30
N ALA A 37 -9.08 -18.25 -18.52
CA ALA A 37 -7.98 -18.57 -17.61
C ALA A 37 -6.78 -19.24 -18.32
N ALA A 38 -7.01 -19.91 -19.45
CA ALA A 38 -6.00 -20.57 -20.28
C ALA A 38 -5.36 -19.61 -21.30
N ALA A 39 -6.05 -18.54 -21.69
CA ALA A 39 -5.47 -17.46 -22.47
C ALA A 39 -4.33 -16.79 -21.66
N PRO A 40 -3.08 -16.79 -22.14
CA PRO A 40 -2.05 -15.98 -21.52
C PRO A 40 -2.44 -14.52 -21.70
N ALA A 41 -2.95 -13.91 -20.63
CA ALA A 41 -2.94 -12.46 -20.55
C ALA A 41 -1.47 -12.04 -20.44
N GLU A 42 -0.83 -11.78 -21.58
CA GLU A 42 0.34 -10.90 -21.63
C GLU A 42 -0.16 -9.50 -21.28
N ALA A 43 -0.39 -9.28 -19.98
CA ALA A 43 -0.62 -7.94 -19.48
C ALA A 43 0.66 -7.16 -19.75
N ALA A 44 0.58 -6.16 -20.64
CA ALA A 44 1.66 -5.21 -20.82
C ALA A 44 2.06 -4.65 -19.44
N PRO A 45 3.36 -4.53 -19.15
CA PRO A 45 3.79 -4.06 -17.84
C PRO A 45 3.17 -2.68 -17.57
N PRO A 46 2.71 -2.42 -16.34
CA PRO A 46 2.05 -1.16 -16.03
C PRO A 46 3.05 -0.02 -16.22
N THR A 47 2.66 1.01 -16.96
CA THR A 47 3.49 2.22 -17.16
C THR A 47 3.69 3.00 -15.86
N HIS A 48 2.84 2.75 -14.86
CA HIS A 48 2.88 3.36 -13.55
C HIS A 48 2.99 2.29 -12.47
N VAL A 49 3.98 2.41 -11.60
CA VAL A 49 4.27 1.46 -10.52
C VAL A 49 4.31 2.20 -9.18
N SER A 50 3.81 1.58 -8.12
CA SER A 50 3.90 2.17 -6.78
C SER A 50 5.23 1.84 -6.12
N ALA A 51 5.68 2.68 -5.18
CA ALA A 51 6.82 2.38 -4.33
C ALA A 51 6.63 1.05 -3.55
N SER A 52 5.39 0.74 -3.13
CA SER A 52 5.07 -0.53 -2.47
C SER A 52 5.22 -1.76 -3.37
N LEU A 53 4.98 -1.63 -4.68
CA LEU A 53 5.21 -2.70 -5.65
C LEU A 53 6.72 -2.96 -5.81
N LEU A 54 7.55 -1.91 -5.81
CA LEU A 54 9.01 -2.03 -5.83
C LEU A 54 9.56 -2.72 -4.57
N VAL A 55 9.00 -2.43 -3.39
CA VAL A 55 9.31 -3.19 -2.17
C VAL A 55 8.93 -4.66 -2.34
N GLY A 56 7.73 -4.93 -2.90
CA GLY A 56 7.30 -6.29 -3.20
C GLY A 56 8.25 -7.02 -4.17
N LEU A 57 8.77 -6.35 -5.19
CA LEU A 57 9.76 -6.90 -6.12
C LEU A 57 11.09 -7.22 -5.42
N ALA A 58 11.49 -6.40 -4.45
CA ALA A 58 12.68 -6.69 -3.65
C ALA A 58 12.46 -7.87 -2.69
N GLU A 59 11.24 -8.06 -2.18
CA GLU A 59 10.90 -9.16 -1.28
C GLU A 59 10.67 -10.51 -2.00
N ASP A 60 9.84 -10.54 -3.03
CA ASP A 60 9.49 -11.74 -3.80
C ASP A 60 9.01 -11.36 -5.22
N PRO A 61 9.92 -11.33 -6.21
CA PRO A 61 9.58 -11.00 -7.59
C PRO A 61 8.55 -11.94 -8.23
N GLU A 62 8.61 -13.23 -7.91
CA GLU A 62 7.70 -14.24 -8.48
C GLU A 62 6.27 -14.02 -7.98
N GLN A 63 6.11 -13.70 -6.69
CA GLN A 63 4.82 -13.36 -6.12
C GLN A 63 4.21 -12.10 -6.75
N VAL A 64 5.02 -11.06 -7.01
CA VAL A 64 4.53 -9.85 -7.70
C VAL A 64 4.07 -10.17 -9.12
N ARG A 65 4.88 -10.90 -9.90
CA ARG A 65 4.52 -11.28 -11.29
C ARG A 65 3.27 -12.16 -11.33
N SER A 66 3.14 -13.11 -10.42
CA SER A 66 1.94 -13.94 -10.28
C SER A 66 0.70 -13.10 -9.93
N GLY A 67 0.85 -12.15 -8.99
CA GLY A 67 -0.21 -11.24 -8.58
C GLY A 67 -0.69 -10.30 -9.68
N LEU A 68 0.22 -9.80 -10.52
CA LEU A 68 -0.12 -8.98 -11.70
C LEU A 68 -0.91 -9.77 -12.74
N ARG A 69 -0.59 -11.06 -12.94
CA ARG A 69 -1.33 -11.94 -13.86
C ARG A 69 -2.72 -12.32 -13.34
N ARG A 70 -2.91 -12.39 -12.02
CA ARG A 70 -4.17 -12.85 -11.38
C ARG A 70 -4.52 -11.99 -10.16
N PRO A 71 -5.07 -10.78 -10.35
CA PRO A 71 -5.43 -9.90 -9.24
C PRO A 71 -6.59 -10.52 -8.45
N MET A 72 -6.36 -10.84 -7.18
CA MET A 72 -7.41 -11.32 -6.28
C MET A 72 -7.86 -10.20 -5.32
N PRO A 73 -9.18 -10.00 -5.12
CA PRO A 73 -9.67 -9.10 -4.08
C PRO A 73 -9.14 -9.53 -2.72
N ARG A 74 -8.42 -8.64 -2.03
CA ARG A 74 -7.94 -8.88 -0.66
C ARG A 74 -8.88 -8.19 0.33
N ARG A 75 -9.36 -8.90 1.35
CA ARG A 75 -10.08 -8.28 2.46
C ARG A 75 -9.13 -7.37 3.24
N PRO A 76 -9.51 -6.13 3.59
CA PRO A 76 -8.70 -5.28 4.46
C PRO A 76 -8.49 -5.96 5.82
N ALA A 77 -7.24 -6.17 6.22
CA ALA A 77 -6.91 -6.75 7.52
C ALA A 77 -7.26 -5.77 8.66
N PRO A 78 -7.80 -6.21 9.81
CA PRO A 78 -8.09 -5.35 10.94
C PRO A 78 -6.89 -4.51 11.42
N GLN A 79 -5.67 -5.08 11.45
CA GLN A 79 -4.44 -4.32 11.78
C GLN A 79 -4.13 -3.19 10.79
N ALA A 80 -4.63 -3.26 9.55
CA ALA A 80 -4.47 -2.16 8.60
C ALA A 80 -5.34 -0.95 8.98
N ARG A 81 -6.46 -1.15 9.70
CA ARG A 81 -7.41 -0.08 10.03
C ARG A 81 -6.84 0.93 11.04
N ALA A 82 -6.20 0.44 12.11
CA ALA A 82 -5.56 1.30 13.11
C ALA A 82 -4.40 2.11 12.49
N GLY A 83 -3.65 1.48 11.58
CA GLY A 83 -2.62 2.17 10.79
C GLY A 83 -3.21 3.31 9.96
N THR A 84 -4.24 3.05 9.16
CA THR A 84 -4.90 4.07 8.35
C THR A 84 -5.42 5.24 9.19
N ARG A 85 -6.16 4.96 10.28
CA ARG A 85 -6.66 6.00 11.19
C ARG A 85 -5.55 6.79 11.87
N PHE A 86 -4.40 6.15 12.13
CA PHE A 86 -3.23 6.85 12.65
C PHE A 86 -2.70 7.87 11.63
N HIS A 87 -2.53 7.49 10.37
CA HIS A 87 -2.07 8.43 9.33
C HIS A 87 -3.07 9.58 9.12
N GLU A 88 -4.37 9.30 9.08
CA GLU A 88 -5.43 10.33 9.03
C GLU A 88 -5.32 11.31 10.21
N TRP A 89 -5.18 10.80 11.43
CA TRP A 89 -5.01 11.65 12.62
C TRP A 89 -3.74 12.53 12.57
N VAL A 90 -2.63 11.99 12.07
CA VAL A 90 -1.40 12.79 11.95
C VAL A 90 -1.52 13.83 10.83
N GLU A 91 -2.18 13.50 9.73
CA GLU A 91 -2.49 14.45 8.66
C GLU A 91 -3.35 15.59 9.19
N GLU A 92 -4.41 15.31 9.96
CA GLU A 92 -5.23 16.35 10.60
C GLU A 92 -4.41 17.23 11.57
N HIS A 93 -3.49 16.62 12.31
CA HIS A 93 -2.66 17.34 13.27
C HIS A 93 -1.71 18.35 12.60
N PHE A 94 -1.04 17.98 11.51
CA PHE A 94 -0.07 18.84 10.83
C PHE A 94 -0.66 19.62 9.63
N GLY A 95 -1.78 19.16 9.08
CA GLY A 95 -2.44 19.69 7.89
C GLY A 95 -3.39 20.86 8.16
N SER A 96 -3.46 21.35 9.40
CA SER A 96 -4.25 22.53 9.77
C SER A 96 -3.37 23.79 9.83
N PRO A 97 -3.15 24.51 8.72
CA PRO A 97 -2.54 25.84 8.77
C PRO A 97 -3.58 26.82 9.33
N ALA A 98 -3.45 27.19 10.60
CA ALA A 98 -4.20 28.31 11.19
C ALA A 98 -5.73 28.22 11.13
N MET A 99 -6.33 27.18 11.72
CA MET A 99 -7.63 27.38 12.38
C MET A 99 -7.43 27.37 13.89
N LEU A 100 -7.69 28.55 14.46
CA LEU A 100 -8.01 28.77 15.86
C LEU A 100 -8.86 27.62 16.41
N ASP A 101 -8.57 27.25 17.66
CA ASP A 101 -9.48 26.67 18.64
C ASP A 101 -10.94 26.55 18.12
N LEU A 102 -11.26 25.42 17.52
CA LEU A 102 -12.65 24.99 17.36
C LEU A 102 -12.76 23.60 17.97
N GLY A 103 -13.48 23.60 19.08
CA GLY A 103 -13.79 22.43 19.88
C GLY A 103 -14.50 21.33 19.10
N GLU A 104 -14.45 20.18 19.77
CA GLU A 104 -15.36 19.05 19.66
C GLU A 104 -15.17 18.16 18.41
N ALA A 105 -14.32 17.15 18.60
CA ALA A 105 -14.23 16.00 17.73
C ALA A 105 -15.57 15.24 17.72
N LEU A 106 -16.23 15.19 16.56
CA LEU A 106 -17.25 14.19 16.27
C LEU A 106 -16.54 12.96 15.70
N THR A 107 -16.49 11.87 16.46
CA THR A 107 -16.17 10.56 15.91
C THR A 107 -17.02 9.51 16.62
N ASP A 108 -17.87 8.83 15.86
CA ASP A 108 -18.64 7.69 16.34
C ASP A 108 -17.68 6.58 16.82
N PRO A 109 -17.89 6.02 18.02
CA PRO A 109 -17.04 4.96 18.53
C PRO A 109 -17.42 3.62 17.90
N GLU A 110 -16.45 2.94 17.27
CA GLU A 110 -16.60 1.55 16.85
C GLU A 110 -15.51 0.69 17.51
N GLU A 111 -15.98 -0.21 18.39
CA GLU A 111 -15.21 -0.95 19.37
C GLU A 111 -14.19 -1.91 18.70
N GLY A 112 -12.91 -1.60 18.89
CA GLY A 112 -11.78 -2.49 18.60
C GLY A 112 -10.51 -1.80 18.10
N ALA A 113 -10.65 -0.74 17.29
CA ALA A 113 -9.51 0.02 16.75
C ALA A 113 -9.06 1.18 17.66
N GLU A 114 -9.96 1.67 18.53
CA GLU A 114 -9.71 2.80 19.44
C GLU A 114 -8.55 2.61 20.43
N PRO A 115 -8.41 1.47 21.15
CA PRO A 115 -7.33 1.33 22.13
C PRO A 115 -5.95 1.20 21.47
N GLU A 116 -5.86 0.60 20.28
CA GLU A 116 -4.60 0.53 19.52
C GLU A 116 -4.23 1.91 18.93
N LEU A 117 -5.21 2.62 18.38
CA LEU A 117 -5.03 3.99 17.89
C LEU A 117 -4.57 4.92 19.02
N GLY A 118 -5.22 4.90 20.19
CA GLY A 118 -4.84 5.73 21.34
C GLY A 118 -3.39 5.51 21.78
N ARG A 119 -2.93 4.25 21.82
CA ARG A 119 -1.53 3.93 22.11
C ARG A 119 -0.56 4.48 21.06
N LEU A 120 -0.92 4.39 19.78
CA LEU A 120 -0.10 4.95 18.69
C LEU A 120 -0.04 6.49 18.77
N GLN A 121 -1.15 7.15 19.08
CA GLN A 121 -1.21 8.60 19.29
C GLN A 121 -0.34 9.04 20.47
N GLU A 122 -0.43 8.36 21.61
CA GLU A 122 0.40 8.64 22.79
C GLU A 122 1.89 8.44 22.50
N ALA A 123 2.25 7.32 21.86
CA ALA A 123 3.63 7.04 21.49
C ALA A 123 4.18 8.08 20.50
N PHE A 124 3.38 8.48 19.51
CA PHE A 124 3.77 9.51 18.55
C PHE A 124 3.93 10.87 19.21
N ARG A 125 3.03 11.28 20.12
CA ARG A 125 3.14 12.53 20.90
C ARG A 125 4.44 12.62 21.71
N ALA A 126 4.94 11.48 22.18
CA ALA A 126 6.22 11.38 22.88
C ALA A 126 7.44 11.27 21.93
N SER A 127 7.22 11.22 20.61
CA SER A 127 8.30 11.11 19.64
C SER A 127 8.95 12.47 19.34
N PRO A 128 10.23 12.48 18.90
CA PRO A 128 10.88 13.70 18.42
C PRO A 128 10.17 14.34 17.21
N TRP A 129 9.36 13.58 16.47
CA TRP A 129 8.71 14.05 15.24
C TRP A 129 7.46 14.87 15.52
N TYR A 130 6.76 14.61 16.63
CA TYR A 130 5.53 15.33 16.98
C TYR A 130 5.78 16.82 17.24
N GLN A 131 6.93 17.14 17.83
CA GLN A 131 7.28 18.53 18.18
C GLN A 131 7.94 19.29 17.02
N ARG A 132 8.31 18.60 15.93
CA ARG A 132 8.95 19.23 14.78
C ARG A 132 7.87 19.66 13.79
N GLN A 133 7.95 20.89 13.31
CA GLN A 133 7.10 21.33 12.21
C GLN A 133 7.61 20.70 10.89
N PRO A 134 6.81 19.84 10.22
CA PRO A 134 7.14 19.38 8.89
C PRO A 134 7.06 20.53 7.88
N TRP A 135 7.92 20.47 6.86
CA TRP A 135 7.83 21.32 5.68
C TRP A 135 6.62 20.93 4.81
N ALA A 136 6.38 19.63 4.68
CA ALA A 136 5.17 19.08 4.06
C ALA A 136 4.79 17.75 4.72
N VAL A 137 3.50 17.43 4.70
CA VAL A 137 2.94 16.13 5.06
C VAL A 137 2.18 15.56 3.86
N GLU A 138 2.07 14.22 3.79
CA GLU A 138 1.39 13.51 2.70
C GLU A 138 1.87 13.97 1.31
N PHE A 139 3.16 14.23 1.16
CA PHE A 139 3.76 14.86 -0.02
C PHE A 139 3.73 13.90 -1.22
N PRO A 140 2.97 14.20 -2.29
CA PRO A 140 2.89 13.33 -3.45
C PRO A 140 4.16 13.44 -4.30
N LEU A 141 4.64 12.32 -4.84
CA LEU A 141 5.72 12.32 -5.81
C LEU A 141 5.45 11.36 -6.97
N GLU A 142 5.96 11.74 -8.13
CA GLU A 142 6.11 10.87 -9.29
C GLU A 142 7.52 11.04 -9.83
N THR A 143 8.20 9.93 -10.13
CA THR A 143 9.57 9.98 -10.65
C THR A 143 9.81 8.92 -11.72
N PRO A 144 10.37 9.26 -12.89
CA PRO A 144 10.64 8.30 -13.94
C PRO A 144 11.88 7.45 -13.61
N VAL A 145 11.78 6.13 -13.66
CA VAL A 145 12.90 5.21 -13.45
C VAL A 145 12.83 4.09 -14.48
N ALA A 146 13.89 3.88 -15.25
CA ALA A 146 13.98 2.80 -16.24
C ALA A 146 12.78 2.67 -17.21
N GLY A 147 12.20 3.80 -17.64
CA GLY A 147 11.03 3.82 -18.54
C GLY A 147 9.68 3.67 -17.85
N PHE A 148 9.65 3.48 -16.52
CA PHE A 148 8.44 3.45 -15.70
C PHE A 148 8.25 4.78 -14.96
N THR A 149 7.00 5.15 -14.70
CA THR A 149 6.68 6.23 -13.75
C THR A 149 6.43 5.62 -12.38
N VAL A 150 7.34 5.85 -11.44
CA VAL A 150 7.20 5.39 -10.05
C VAL A 150 6.44 6.43 -9.24
N ARG A 151 5.33 6.04 -8.63
CA ARG A 151 4.49 6.88 -7.78
C ARG A 151 4.68 6.55 -6.31
N GLY A 152 4.66 7.59 -5.48
CA GLY A 152 4.78 7.47 -4.04
C GLY A 152 4.13 8.64 -3.32
N ARG A 153 4.01 8.49 -2.00
CA ARG A 153 3.61 9.57 -1.11
C ARG A 153 4.48 9.50 0.14
N ILE A 154 5.14 10.60 0.46
CA ILE A 154 6.01 10.71 1.62
C ILE A 154 5.16 11.22 2.78
N ASP A 155 5.10 10.48 3.89
CA ASP A 155 4.25 10.85 5.03
C ASP A 155 4.63 12.22 5.58
N ALA A 156 5.92 12.48 5.77
CA ALA A 156 6.41 13.79 6.19
C ALA A 156 7.80 14.13 5.63
N VAL A 157 7.98 15.39 5.28
CA VAL A 157 9.26 15.99 4.87
C VAL A 157 9.62 17.07 5.88
N PHE A 158 10.80 16.96 6.46
CA PHE A 158 11.36 17.96 7.37
C PHE A 158 12.57 18.63 6.74
N ARG A 159 12.80 19.87 7.16
CA ARG A 159 14.06 20.57 6.93
C ARG A 159 14.89 20.49 8.20
N ASN A 160 16.14 20.06 8.07
CA ASN A 160 17.11 20.05 9.16
C ASN A 160 17.77 21.42 9.28
N ASP A 161 18.27 21.73 10.47
CA ASP A 161 19.10 22.92 10.69
C ASP A 161 20.44 22.74 9.95
N PRO A 162 20.85 23.67 9.07
CA PRO A 162 22.16 23.62 8.43
C PRO A 162 23.34 23.49 9.40
N ALA A 163 23.19 24.01 10.63
CA ALA A 163 24.21 23.93 11.68
C ALA A 163 24.33 22.54 12.31
N ALA A 164 23.33 21.66 12.15
CA ALA A 164 23.34 20.32 12.73
C ALA A 164 24.34 19.37 12.04
N GLY A 165 24.75 19.70 10.80
CA GLY A 165 25.59 18.85 9.97
C GLY A 165 24.84 17.61 9.47
N GLY A 166 24.83 17.38 8.16
CA GLY A 166 24.11 16.27 7.54
C GLY A 166 23.20 16.75 6.41
N ALA A 167 22.30 15.88 5.98
CA ALA A 167 21.34 16.17 4.92
C ALA A 167 20.42 17.34 5.31
N GLU A 168 20.22 18.29 4.39
CA GLU A 168 19.30 19.42 4.59
C GLU A 168 17.84 18.93 4.73
N TRP A 169 17.48 17.90 3.98
CA TRP A 169 16.13 17.35 3.94
C TRP A 169 16.08 16.00 4.64
N GLU A 170 14.99 15.76 5.35
CA GLU A 170 14.76 14.53 6.07
C GLU A 170 13.35 14.01 5.78
N LEU A 171 13.29 12.90 5.05
CA LEU A 171 12.05 12.26 4.64
C LEU A 171 11.72 11.17 5.65
N VAL A 172 10.55 11.24 6.27
CA VAL A 172 10.11 10.29 7.28
C VAL A 172 8.88 9.57 6.79
N ASP A 173 8.92 8.25 6.88
CA ASP A 173 7.77 7.36 6.68
C ASP A 173 7.43 6.70 8.03
N TRP A 174 6.19 6.89 8.49
CA TRP A 174 5.70 6.39 9.77
C TRP A 174 5.19 4.97 9.61
N LYS A 175 5.69 4.07 10.45
CA LYS A 175 5.27 2.66 10.48
C LYS A 175 4.60 2.35 11.81
N THR A 176 3.39 1.79 11.74
CA THR A 176 2.64 1.33 12.92
C THR A 176 2.90 -0.14 13.26
N GLY A 177 3.54 -0.89 12.36
CA GLY A 177 3.97 -2.27 12.59
C GLY A 177 5.28 -2.38 13.38
N ARG A 178 5.74 -3.62 13.58
CA ARG A 178 7.03 -3.91 14.24
C ARG A 178 8.22 -3.57 13.34
N VAL A 179 9.35 -3.25 13.98
CA VAL A 179 10.64 -3.09 13.30
C VAL A 179 11.06 -4.43 12.67
N PRO A 180 11.22 -4.52 11.34
CA PRO A 180 11.74 -5.69 10.68
C PRO A 180 13.25 -5.80 10.90
N THR A 181 13.77 -7.02 10.83
CA THR A 181 15.20 -7.32 10.99
C THR A 181 15.78 -7.95 9.73
N GLY A 182 17.10 -7.79 9.56
CA GLY A 182 17.86 -8.37 8.44
C GLY A 182 17.36 -7.91 7.07
N ALA A 183 17.32 -8.84 6.12
CA ALA A 183 16.96 -8.58 4.71
C ALA A 183 15.60 -7.88 4.53
N ARG A 184 14.63 -8.10 5.44
CA ARG A 184 13.33 -7.43 5.36
C ARG A 184 13.44 -5.91 5.52
N LEU A 185 14.37 -5.43 6.33
CA LEU A 185 14.61 -3.99 6.47
C LEU A 185 15.23 -3.42 5.19
N GLU A 186 16.15 -4.16 4.57
CA GLU A 186 16.79 -3.78 3.30
C GLU A 186 15.77 -3.71 2.15
N HIS A 187 14.88 -4.70 2.05
CA HIS A 187 13.81 -4.68 1.04
C HIS A 187 12.85 -3.51 1.25
N ARG A 188 12.47 -3.21 2.50
CA ARG A 188 11.65 -2.03 2.79
C ARG A 188 12.36 -0.72 2.48
N ALA A 189 13.68 -0.65 2.66
CA ALA A 189 14.47 0.56 2.37
C ALA A 189 14.41 0.97 0.88
N VAL A 190 14.00 0.08 -0.03
CA VAL A 190 13.68 0.41 -1.43
C VAL A 190 12.60 1.50 -1.52
N GLN A 191 11.64 1.53 -0.60
CA GLN A 191 10.64 2.60 -0.52
C GLN A 191 11.32 3.96 -0.31
N LEU A 192 12.26 4.05 0.64
CA LEU A 192 12.98 5.28 0.92
C LEU A 192 13.89 5.69 -0.24
N ALA A 193 14.45 4.74 -0.99
CA ALA A 193 15.22 5.02 -2.19
C ALA A 193 14.39 5.76 -3.24
N VAL A 194 13.18 5.27 -3.51
CA VAL A 194 12.22 5.92 -4.43
C VAL A 194 11.89 7.32 -3.93
N TYR A 195 11.65 7.49 -2.63
CA TYR A 195 11.26 8.77 -2.05
C TYR A 195 12.39 9.79 -2.14
N ARG A 196 13.62 9.40 -1.78
CA ARG A 196 14.80 10.26 -1.89
C ARG A 196 15.05 10.67 -3.33
N LEU A 197 15.04 9.72 -4.27
CA LEU A 197 15.27 10.01 -5.68
C LEU A 197 14.20 10.94 -6.26
N GLY A 198 12.93 10.67 -5.97
CA GLY A 198 11.81 11.47 -6.45
C GLY A 198 11.84 12.89 -5.88
N PHE A 199 12.07 13.01 -4.58
CA PHE A 199 12.15 14.31 -3.90
C PHE A 199 13.35 15.14 -4.37
N ALA A 200 14.54 14.54 -4.44
CA ALA A 200 15.75 15.21 -4.93
C ALA A 200 15.54 15.82 -6.33
N ARG A 201 14.93 15.07 -7.24
CA ARG A 201 14.63 15.53 -8.60
C ARG A 201 13.60 16.65 -8.63
N LEU A 202 12.52 16.50 -7.87
CA LEU A 202 11.43 17.48 -7.84
C LEU A 202 11.89 18.82 -7.25
N MET A 203 12.73 18.77 -6.21
CA MET A 203 13.25 19.95 -5.54
C MET A 203 14.52 20.51 -6.20
N GLY A 204 15.14 19.77 -7.13
CA GLY A 204 16.39 20.14 -7.78
C GLY A 204 17.59 20.18 -6.82
N VAL A 205 17.61 19.29 -5.82
CA VAL A 205 18.68 19.21 -4.80
C VAL A 205 19.54 17.96 -4.99
N PRO A 206 20.82 17.99 -4.57
CA PRO A 206 21.67 16.80 -4.56
C PRO A 206 21.08 15.67 -3.70
N LEU A 207 21.29 14.41 -4.10
CA LEU A 207 20.71 13.25 -3.41
C LEU A 207 21.31 13.05 -2.00
N GLU A 208 22.55 13.48 -1.82
CA GLU A 208 23.27 13.52 -0.54
C GLU A 208 22.64 14.48 0.48
N ASP A 209 21.95 15.52 0.01
CA ASP A 209 21.23 16.48 0.86
C ASP A 209 19.84 15.98 1.27
N VAL A 210 19.47 14.78 0.84
CA VAL A 210 18.17 14.16 1.13
C VAL A 210 18.38 12.90 1.95
N GLY A 211 18.17 13.01 3.27
CA GLY A 211 18.11 11.89 4.21
C GLY A 211 16.73 11.23 4.22
N ALA A 212 16.66 9.97 4.63
CA ALA A 212 15.38 9.32 4.84
C ALA A 212 15.41 8.30 5.97
N ALA A 213 14.28 8.11 6.65
CA ALA A 213 14.12 7.12 7.69
C ALA A 213 12.70 6.58 7.82
N PHE A 214 12.62 5.41 8.45
CA PHE A 214 11.38 4.91 9.01
C PHE A 214 11.28 5.33 10.47
N HIS A 215 10.10 5.76 10.91
CA HIS A 215 9.80 5.90 12.33
C HIS A 215 8.73 4.88 12.74
N TYR A 216 9.13 3.91 13.55
CA TYR A 216 8.24 2.88 14.08
C TYR A 216 7.55 3.39 15.33
N VAL A 217 6.30 3.81 15.18
CA VAL A 217 5.52 4.60 16.15
C VAL A 217 5.33 3.83 17.45
N ALA A 218 4.90 2.57 17.37
CA ALA A 218 4.64 1.74 18.56
C ALA A 218 5.88 1.53 19.44
N GLU A 219 7.07 1.52 18.84
CA GLU A 219 8.36 1.38 19.53
C GLU A 219 9.05 2.74 19.77
N ASN A 220 8.42 3.85 19.36
CA ASN A 220 9.00 5.20 19.30
C ASN A 220 10.45 5.21 18.78
N ARG A 221 10.71 4.44 17.71
CA ARG A 221 12.06 4.16 17.22
C ARG A 221 12.23 4.61 15.78
N THR A 222 13.15 5.54 15.55
CA THR A 222 13.60 5.89 14.20
C THR A 222 14.72 4.96 13.74
N VAL A 223 14.52 4.36 12.58
CA VAL A 223 15.47 3.46 11.92
C VAL A 223 15.94 4.12 10.63
N ARG A 224 17.25 4.34 10.57
CA ARG A 224 17.96 4.84 9.39
C ARG A 224 18.67 3.67 8.73
N PRO A 225 18.18 3.17 7.58
CA PRO A 225 18.89 2.11 6.88
C PRO A 225 20.30 2.57 6.50
N ALA A 226 21.32 1.78 6.86
CA ALA A 226 22.71 2.12 6.56
C ALA A 226 22.99 2.16 5.05
N ARG A 227 22.21 1.40 4.28
CA ARG A 227 22.24 1.36 2.82
C ARG A 227 20.84 1.61 2.29
N ILE A 228 20.74 2.58 1.39
CA ILE A 228 19.52 2.87 0.64
C ILE A 228 19.86 2.67 -0.84
N ALA A 229 18.99 1.97 -1.56
CA ALA A 229 19.23 1.62 -2.96
C ALA A 229 19.45 2.87 -3.83
N ASP A 230 20.34 2.76 -4.82
CA ASP A 230 20.54 3.80 -5.83
C ASP A 230 19.55 3.66 -7.00
N GLU A 231 19.55 4.64 -7.92
CA GLU A 231 18.70 4.59 -9.10
C GLU A 231 18.97 3.35 -9.99
N GLY A 232 20.22 2.91 -10.09
CA GLY A 232 20.58 1.74 -10.89
C GLY A 232 20.02 0.44 -10.30
N GLU A 233 19.94 0.35 -8.97
CA GLU A 233 19.27 -0.74 -8.26
C GLU A 233 17.77 -0.71 -8.45
N LEU A 234 17.14 0.46 -8.35
CA LEU A 234 15.71 0.62 -8.64
C LEU A 234 15.40 0.20 -10.08
N ALA A 235 16.25 0.59 -11.03
CA ALA A 235 16.14 0.17 -12.43
C ALA A 235 16.26 -1.35 -12.60
N ARG A 236 17.19 -2.00 -11.88
CA ARG A 236 17.33 -3.46 -11.89
C ARG A 236 16.09 -4.16 -11.32
N LEU A 237 15.51 -3.64 -10.25
CA LEU A 237 14.27 -4.18 -9.69
C LEU A 237 13.11 -4.05 -10.67
N LEU A 238 12.98 -2.91 -11.34
CA LEU A 238 11.95 -2.71 -12.36
C LEU A 238 12.14 -3.61 -13.58
N GLY A 239 13.38 -3.96 -13.93
CA GLY A 239 13.67 -4.95 -14.96
C GLY A 239 13.22 -6.38 -14.63
N LEU A 240 12.71 -6.64 -13.42
CA LEU A 240 12.11 -7.92 -13.03
C LEU A 240 10.62 -8.01 -13.34
N LEU A 241 9.98 -6.94 -13.82
CA LEU A 241 8.59 -6.92 -14.28
C LEU A 241 8.46 -7.50 -15.69
#